data_AF-A0A953S785-F1
#
_entry.id   AF-A0A953S785-F1
#
_cell.length_a   1.000
_cell.length_b   1.000
_cell.length_c   1.000
_cell.angle_alpha   90.00
_cell.angle_beta   90.00
_cell.angle_gamma   90.00
#
_symmetry.space_group_name_H-M   'P 1'
#
loop_
_entity.id
_entity.type
_entity.pdbx_description
1 polymer ?
#
loop_
_entity_poly.entity_id
_entity_poly.type
_entity_poly.pdbx_seq_one_letter_code
_entity_poly.pdbx_strand_id
1 'polypeptide(L)'
;MDIIKEPNLDRWSLLAADCITSLRSALDNFVYALAVRDSGKTSPPDHRALQFPITDTPALFTESVKRKRLGQILAATQARIEKFQPYNRPHHHLPPLLGMIRDLDDTNKHRLLTVAFQQIANGKFSFARPHGRVYNLLYTLLPLKSGEKIASFCIDPPQLKLDYKHEISMAISITHAVGPSGVGWSSLADLLDYFIAEVSLVINTVV
;
A
#
# COMPACT_ATOMS: atom_id res chain seq x y z
N MET A 1 -4.24 27.56 12.39
CA MET A 1 -3.90 26.26 12.98
C MET A 1 -2.45 26.06 12.64
N ASP A 2 -1.56 26.26 13.60
CA ASP A 2 -0.14 26.10 13.36
C ASP A 2 0.19 24.62 13.50
N ILE A 3 0.90 24.07 12.53
CA ILE A 3 1.40 22.70 12.58
C ILE A 3 2.46 22.68 13.69
N ILE A 4 2.10 22.15 14.87
CA ILE A 4 2.95 22.17 16.09
C ILE A 4 4.26 21.38 15.87
N LYS A 5 4.27 20.45 14.91
CA LYS A 5 5.46 19.75 14.43
C LYS A 5 5.19 19.23 13.03
N GLU A 6 5.99 19.67 12.06
CA GLU A 6 5.90 19.12 10.71
C GLU A 6 6.21 17.61 10.76
N PRO A 7 5.28 16.77 10.34
CA PRO A 7 5.54 15.34 10.25
C PRO A 7 6.62 15.08 9.20
N ASN A 8 7.60 14.25 9.58
CA ASN A 8 8.73 13.93 8.72
C ASN A 8 8.29 12.94 7.62
N LEU A 9 7.83 13.48 6.49
CA LEU A 9 7.36 12.71 5.34
C LEU A 9 8.45 11.79 4.78
N ASP A 10 9.71 12.25 4.75
CA ASP A 10 10.83 11.43 4.28
C ASP A 10 10.99 10.16 5.11
N ARG A 11 10.87 10.28 6.44
CA ARG A 11 10.89 9.11 7.33
C ARG A 11 9.74 8.17 7.03
N TRP A 12 8.54 8.68 6.77
CA TRP A 12 7.39 7.83 6.44
C TRP A 12 7.54 7.17 5.06
N SER A 13 8.09 7.87 4.07
CA SER A 13 8.47 7.28 2.78
C SER A 13 9.45 6.12 2.96
N LEU A 14 10.48 6.30 3.78
CA LEU A 14 11.48 5.26 4.05
C LEU A 14 10.87 4.05 4.76
N LEU A 15 10.04 4.26 5.78
CA LEU A 15 9.37 3.16 6.48
C LEU A 15 8.41 2.40 5.56
N ALA A 16 7.64 3.10 4.72
CA ALA A 16 6.76 2.48 3.74
C ALA A 16 7.55 1.63 2.74
N ALA A 17 8.64 2.18 2.23
CA ALA A 17 9.57 1.51 1.33
C ALA A 17 10.13 0.21 1.94
N ASP A 18 10.62 0.26 3.17
CA ASP A 18 11.16 -0.90 3.88
C ASP A 18 10.10 -2.00 4.05
N CYS A 19 8.86 -1.64 4.38
CA CYS A 19 7.76 -2.60 4.47
C CYS A 19 7.49 -3.29 3.13
N ILE A 20 7.40 -2.53 2.04
CA ILE A 20 7.13 -3.05 0.68
C ILE A 20 8.27 -3.96 0.21
N THR A 21 9.51 -3.53 0.39
CA THR A 21 10.70 -4.33 0.04
C THR A 21 10.79 -5.60 0.90
N SER A 22 10.37 -5.55 2.16
CA SER A 22 10.29 -6.75 3.01
C SER A 22 9.24 -7.76 2.51
N LEU A 23 8.06 -7.29 2.10
CA LEU A 23 7.03 -8.14 1.51
C LEU A 23 7.50 -8.77 0.19
N ARG A 24 8.18 -7.99 -0.65
CA ARG A 24 8.78 -8.48 -1.90
C ARG A 24 9.83 -9.56 -1.63
N SER A 25 10.68 -9.33 -0.62
CA SER A 25 11.73 -10.26 -0.20
C SER A 25 11.15 -11.54 0.39
N ALA A 26 10.03 -11.45 1.13
CA ALA A 26 9.34 -12.63 1.66
C ALA A 26 8.89 -13.59 0.54
N LEU A 27 8.38 -13.06 -0.57
CA LEU A 27 8.01 -13.86 -1.75
C LEU A 27 9.24 -14.54 -2.40
N ASP A 28 10.36 -13.83 -2.49
CA ASP A 28 11.60 -14.40 -3.06
C ASP A 28 12.19 -15.50 -2.18
N ASN A 29 12.22 -15.28 -0.87
CA ASN A 29 12.61 -16.29 0.11
C ASN A 29 11.68 -17.51 0.07
N PHE A 30 10.39 -17.31 -0.17
CA PHE A 30 9.43 -18.39 -0.34
C PHE A 30 9.76 -19.26 -1.56
N VAL A 31 10.07 -18.66 -2.72
CA VAL A 31 10.54 -19.41 -3.90
C VAL A 31 11.84 -20.15 -3.61
N TYR A 32 12.78 -19.53 -2.91
CA TYR A 32 14.02 -20.20 -2.50
C TYR A 32 13.73 -21.45 -1.64
N ALA A 33 12.84 -21.33 -0.64
CA ALA A 33 12.45 -22.43 0.21
C ALA A 33 11.76 -23.57 -0.56
N LEU A 34 10.87 -23.25 -1.50
CA LEU A 34 10.24 -24.23 -2.40
C LEU A 34 11.29 -24.95 -3.27
N ALA A 35 12.27 -24.22 -3.80
CA ALA A 35 13.33 -24.80 -4.61
C ALA A 35 14.24 -25.75 -3.80
N VAL A 36 14.58 -25.40 -2.55
CA VAL A 36 15.30 -26.29 -1.62
C VAL A 36 14.49 -27.56 -1.36
N ARG A 37 13.20 -27.41 -1.03
CA ARG A 37 12.29 -28.52 -0.74
C ARG A 37 12.19 -29.49 -1.91
N ASP A 38 11.91 -28.98 -3.12
CA ASP A 38 11.63 -29.79 -4.29
C ASP A 38 12.92 -30.40 -4.89
N SER A 39 14.06 -29.72 -4.79
CA SER A 39 15.34 -30.25 -5.28
C SER A 39 16.02 -31.21 -4.31
N GLY A 40 15.63 -31.21 -3.03
CA GLY A 40 16.29 -31.98 -1.96
C GLY A 40 17.71 -31.52 -1.63
N LYS A 41 18.14 -30.35 -2.15
CA LYS A 41 19.49 -29.81 -1.98
C LYS A 41 19.48 -28.60 -1.05
N THR A 42 20.47 -28.52 -0.16
CA THR A 42 20.65 -27.38 0.76
C THR A 42 20.90 -26.06 0.02
N SER A 43 21.49 -26.13 -1.18
CA SER A 43 21.61 -25.00 -2.10
C SER A 43 21.10 -25.43 -3.49
N PRO A 44 19.96 -24.90 -3.96
CA PRO A 44 19.45 -25.24 -5.27
C PRO A 44 20.38 -24.69 -6.38
N PRO A 45 20.49 -25.39 -7.52
CA PRO A 45 21.20 -24.87 -8.68
C PRO A 45 20.63 -23.50 -9.08
N ASP A 46 21.48 -22.60 -9.57
CA ASP A 46 21.08 -21.28 -10.04
C ASP A 46 20.35 -20.42 -8.97
N HIS A 47 20.64 -20.62 -7.67
CA HIS A 47 20.00 -19.90 -6.56
C HIS A 47 19.97 -18.37 -6.72
N ARG A 48 20.96 -17.78 -7.41
CA ARG A 48 21.01 -16.33 -7.70
C ARG A 48 19.93 -15.85 -8.67
N ALA A 49 19.40 -16.75 -9.49
CA ALA A 49 18.32 -16.44 -10.42
C ALA A 49 16.94 -16.57 -9.75
N LEU A 50 16.83 -17.31 -8.64
CA LEU A 50 15.57 -17.56 -7.98
C LEU A 50 14.90 -16.27 -7.53
N GLN A 51 13.63 -16.13 -7.90
CA GLN A 51 12.81 -14.96 -7.60
C GLN A 51 11.34 -15.33 -7.81
N PHE A 52 10.45 -14.83 -6.97
CA PHE A 52 9.02 -14.89 -7.22
C PHE A 52 8.68 -13.99 -8.41
N PRO A 53 8.24 -14.53 -9.57
CA PRO A 53 7.86 -13.70 -10.69
C PRO A 53 6.55 -12.97 -10.37
N ILE A 54 6.48 -11.70 -10.72
CA ILE A 54 5.25 -10.89 -10.69
C ILE A 54 5.10 -10.30 -12.08
N THR A 55 4.24 -10.89 -12.89
CA THR A 55 4.16 -10.62 -14.33
C THR A 55 2.74 -10.28 -14.75
N ASP A 56 2.59 -9.36 -15.71
CA ASP A 56 1.27 -8.89 -16.16
C ASP A 56 0.71 -9.69 -17.34
N THR A 57 1.44 -10.69 -17.83
CA THR A 57 0.97 -11.57 -18.91
C THR A 57 1.48 -13.02 -18.76
N PRO A 58 0.76 -14.01 -19.31
CA PRO A 58 1.22 -15.41 -19.35
C PRO A 58 2.56 -15.59 -20.09
N ALA A 59 2.81 -14.77 -21.11
CA ALA A 59 4.04 -14.84 -21.88
C ALA A 59 5.26 -14.46 -21.03
N LEU A 60 5.14 -13.39 -20.23
CA LEU A 60 6.20 -12.96 -19.30
C LEU A 60 6.41 -13.95 -18.15
N PHE A 61 5.34 -14.60 -17.69
CA PHE A 61 5.46 -15.69 -16.71
C PHE A 61 6.26 -16.86 -17.28
N THR A 62 5.90 -17.32 -18.47
CA THR A 62 6.61 -18.38 -19.20
C THR A 62 8.08 -18.02 -19.42
N GLU A 63 8.37 -16.76 -19.77
CA GLU A 63 9.74 -16.27 -19.90
C GLU A 63 10.51 -16.32 -18.57
N SER A 64 9.86 -15.94 -17.47
CA SER A 64 10.47 -15.99 -16.13
C SER A 64 10.84 -17.43 -15.73
N VAL A 65 9.99 -18.41 -16.07
CA VAL A 65 10.29 -19.84 -15.90
C VAL A 65 11.51 -20.24 -16.74
N LYS A 66 11.57 -19.85 -18.02
CA LYS A 66 12.72 -20.12 -18.91
C LYS A 66 14.02 -19.50 -18.39
N ARG A 67 13.94 -18.32 -17.77
CA ARG A 67 15.07 -17.64 -17.10
C ARG A 67 15.41 -18.22 -15.72
N LYS A 68 14.83 -19.37 -15.36
CA LYS A 68 15.07 -20.11 -14.11
C LYS A 68 14.68 -19.34 -12.84
N ARG A 69 13.75 -18.38 -12.91
CA ARG A 69 13.27 -17.64 -11.73
C ARG A 69 12.58 -18.55 -10.71
N LEU A 70 11.93 -19.62 -11.17
CA LEU A 70 11.33 -20.66 -10.31
C LEU A 70 12.22 -21.90 -10.16
N GLY A 71 13.44 -21.90 -10.70
CA GLY A 71 14.39 -23.01 -10.61
C GLY A 71 13.79 -24.39 -10.92
N GLN A 72 14.05 -25.35 -10.03
CA GLN A 72 13.57 -26.74 -10.13
C GLN A 72 12.29 -27.00 -9.33
N ILE A 73 11.45 -25.97 -9.10
CA ILE A 73 10.14 -26.15 -8.46
C ILE A 73 9.23 -27.02 -9.33
N LEU A 74 8.43 -27.89 -8.71
CA LEU A 74 7.48 -28.77 -9.39
C LEU A 74 6.49 -27.98 -10.26
N ALA A 75 6.17 -28.51 -11.45
CA ALA A 75 5.25 -27.86 -12.39
C ALA A 75 3.87 -27.56 -11.77
N ALA A 76 3.36 -28.44 -10.90
CA ALA A 76 2.11 -28.22 -10.16
C ALA A 76 2.19 -27.00 -9.23
N THR A 77 3.33 -26.78 -8.58
CA THR A 77 3.58 -25.62 -7.72
C THR A 77 3.77 -24.35 -8.55
N GLN A 78 4.46 -24.43 -9.69
CA GLN A 78 4.55 -23.30 -10.63
C GLN A 78 3.16 -22.86 -11.12
N ALA A 79 2.28 -23.80 -11.45
CA ALA A 79 0.90 -23.50 -11.83
C ALA A 79 0.08 -22.87 -10.70
N ARG A 80 0.36 -23.21 -9.43
CA ARG A 80 -0.25 -22.52 -8.28
C ARG A 80 0.25 -21.08 -8.15
N ILE A 81 1.55 -20.85 -8.31
CA ILE A 81 2.15 -19.50 -8.34
C ILE A 81 1.55 -18.67 -9.49
N GLU A 82 1.32 -19.28 -10.65
CA GLU A 82 0.75 -18.60 -11.81
C GLU A 82 -0.66 -18.05 -11.55
N LYS A 83 -1.48 -18.76 -10.75
CA LYS A 83 -2.85 -18.31 -10.39
C LYS A 83 -2.87 -17.00 -9.61
N PHE A 84 -1.77 -16.65 -8.95
CA PHE A 84 -1.65 -15.39 -8.20
C PHE A 84 -1.08 -14.25 -9.03
N GLN A 85 -0.67 -14.49 -10.28
CA GLN A 85 -0.13 -13.43 -11.11
C GLN A 85 -1.17 -12.33 -11.38
N PRO A 86 -0.75 -11.06 -11.48
CA PRO A 86 -1.63 -9.92 -11.72
C PRO A 86 -2.73 -10.13 -12.78
N TYR A 87 -2.40 -10.77 -13.92
CA TYR A 87 -3.35 -11.02 -15.01
C TYR A 87 -4.44 -12.04 -14.69
N ASN A 88 -4.22 -12.91 -13.70
CA ASN A 88 -5.21 -13.90 -13.25
C ASN A 88 -6.03 -13.41 -12.05
N ARG A 89 -5.64 -12.28 -11.45
CA ARG A 89 -6.14 -11.86 -10.14
C ARG A 89 -6.38 -10.36 -10.06
N PRO A 90 -7.36 -9.84 -10.83
CA PRO A 90 -7.75 -8.43 -10.74
C PRO A 90 -8.33 -8.12 -9.36
N HIS A 91 -8.16 -6.86 -8.92
CA HIS A 91 -8.79 -6.36 -7.69
C HIS A 91 -9.98 -5.46 -8.05
N HIS A 92 -11.04 -5.48 -7.23
CA HIS A 92 -12.29 -4.78 -7.54
C HIS A 92 -12.15 -3.25 -7.56
N HIS A 93 -11.24 -2.69 -6.76
CA HIS A 93 -11.10 -1.24 -6.56
C HIS A 93 -9.68 -0.71 -6.83
N LEU A 94 -8.69 -1.58 -6.80
CA LEU A 94 -7.26 -1.24 -6.88
C LEU A 94 -6.66 -1.94 -8.10
N PRO A 95 -5.46 -1.55 -8.55
CA PRO A 95 -4.66 -2.43 -9.40
C PRO A 95 -4.41 -3.79 -8.73
N PRO A 96 -4.02 -4.83 -9.49
CA PRO A 96 -3.66 -6.12 -8.90
C PRO A 96 -2.58 -5.98 -7.82
N LEU A 97 -2.84 -6.52 -6.63
CA LEU A 97 -2.05 -6.24 -5.43
C LEU A 97 -0.57 -6.63 -5.56
N LEU A 98 -0.26 -7.82 -6.09
CA LEU A 98 1.13 -8.22 -6.33
C LEU A 98 1.81 -7.30 -7.35
N GLY A 99 1.08 -6.85 -8.37
CA GLY A 99 1.58 -5.87 -9.35
C GLY A 99 1.95 -4.55 -8.66
N MET A 100 1.11 -4.07 -7.75
CA MET A 100 1.42 -2.88 -6.95
C MET A 100 2.68 -3.06 -6.10
N ILE A 101 2.86 -4.21 -5.44
CA ILE A 101 4.08 -4.49 -4.66
C ILE A 101 5.31 -4.40 -5.55
N ARG A 102 5.28 -5.02 -6.74
CA ARG A 102 6.36 -4.93 -7.73
C ARG A 102 6.64 -3.48 -8.12
N ASP A 103 5.61 -2.76 -8.56
CA ASP A 103 5.77 -1.41 -9.11
C ASP A 103 6.25 -0.41 -8.05
N LEU A 104 5.79 -0.55 -6.81
CA LEU A 104 6.23 0.27 -5.68
C LEU A 104 7.66 -0.08 -5.25
N ASP A 105 8.01 -1.37 -5.18
CA ASP A 105 9.39 -1.80 -4.86
C ASP A 105 10.39 -1.35 -5.94
N ASP A 106 10.01 -1.46 -7.22
CA ASP A 106 10.83 -1.00 -8.33
C ASP A 106 10.95 0.54 -8.37
N THR A 107 9.86 1.25 -8.05
CA THR A 107 9.92 2.71 -7.87
C THR A 107 10.89 3.07 -6.76
N ASN A 108 10.79 2.42 -5.60
CA ASN A 108 11.65 2.68 -4.43
C ASN A 108 13.14 2.53 -4.74
N LYS A 109 13.54 1.51 -5.52
CA LYS A 109 14.94 1.29 -5.92
C LYS A 109 15.53 2.44 -6.72
N HIS A 110 14.69 3.20 -7.43
CA HIS A 110 15.13 4.26 -8.33
C HIS A 110 14.78 5.66 -7.81
N ARG A 111 13.78 5.79 -6.92
CA ARG A 111 13.20 7.04 -6.44
C ARG A 111 12.55 6.82 -5.06
N LEU A 112 12.62 7.83 -4.18
CA LEU A 112 11.84 7.79 -2.95
C LEU A 112 10.34 7.68 -3.25
N LEU A 113 9.63 6.84 -2.48
CA LEU A 113 8.18 6.72 -2.59
C LEU A 113 7.50 8.04 -2.23
N THR A 114 6.61 8.50 -3.11
CA THR A 114 5.83 9.71 -2.87
C THR A 114 4.72 9.42 -1.87
N VAL A 115 4.91 9.87 -0.63
CA VAL A 115 3.88 9.84 0.42
C VAL A 115 3.33 11.25 0.64
N ALA A 116 2.03 11.35 0.88
CA ALA A 116 1.35 12.62 1.13
C ALA A 116 0.34 12.48 2.28
N PHE A 117 0.06 13.57 2.98
CA PHE A 117 -1.10 13.65 3.87
C PHE A 117 -2.37 13.74 3.06
N GLN A 118 -3.32 12.85 3.33
CA GLN A 118 -4.45 12.72 2.43
C GLN A 118 -5.82 12.96 2.98
N GLN A 119 -6.07 12.65 4.25
CA GLN A 119 -7.45 12.65 4.69
C GLN A 119 -7.56 12.80 6.18
N ILE A 120 -8.57 13.54 6.63
CA ILE A 120 -9.04 13.48 8.01
C ILE A 120 -9.73 12.13 8.18
N ALA A 121 -9.00 11.16 8.74
CA ALA A 121 -9.49 9.82 9.03
C ALA A 121 -10.61 9.85 10.08
N ASN A 122 -10.51 10.79 11.03
CA ASN A 122 -11.57 11.12 11.98
C ASN A 122 -11.38 12.55 12.50
N GLY A 123 -12.47 13.25 12.77
CA GLY A 123 -12.47 14.60 13.30
C GLY A 123 -13.57 14.76 14.34
N LYS A 124 -13.20 15.20 15.55
CA LYS A 124 -14.15 15.61 16.57
C LYS A 124 -13.95 17.09 16.86
N PHE A 125 -15.00 17.87 16.63
CA PHE A 125 -15.11 19.21 17.19
C PHE A 125 -16.05 19.19 18.38
N SER A 126 -15.67 19.88 19.44
CA SER A 126 -16.48 20.04 20.65
C SER A 126 -16.48 21.51 21.04
N PHE A 127 -17.67 22.08 21.16
CA PHE A 127 -17.85 23.50 21.41
C PHE A 127 -18.21 23.73 22.87
N ALA A 128 -17.48 24.59 23.57
CA ALA A 128 -17.79 24.91 24.95
C ALA A 128 -18.94 25.91 24.99
N ARG A 129 -20.14 25.43 25.35
CA ARG A 129 -21.37 26.24 25.51
C ARG A 129 -21.70 27.14 24.30
N PRO A 130 -22.00 26.56 23.12
CA PRO A 130 -22.38 27.38 21.97
C PRO A 130 -23.72 28.09 22.28
N HIS A 131 -23.71 29.42 22.30
CA HIS A 131 -24.94 30.23 22.31
C HIS A 131 -25.56 30.29 20.89
N GLY A 132 -25.98 29.14 20.35
CA GLY A 132 -26.47 29.06 18.98
C GLY A 132 -26.41 27.64 18.41
N ARG A 133 -26.84 27.48 17.15
CA ARG A 133 -26.73 26.22 16.42
C ARG A 133 -25.41 26.18 15.66
N VAL A 134 -24.66 25.09 15.83
CA VAL A 134 -23.51 24.75 14.98
C VAL A 134 -24.01 23.87 13.84
N TYR A 135 -23.65 24.20 12.60
CA TYR A 135 -24.03 23.45 11.41
C TYR A 135 -22.92 23.52 10.35
N ASN A 136 -23.06 22.76 9.26
CA ASN A 136 -22.09 22.68 8.16
C ASN A 136 -20.67 22.28 8.57
N LEU A 137 -20.54 21.28 9.45
CA LEU A 137 -19.22 20.70 9.74
C LEU A 137 -18.74 19.89 8.54
N LEU A 138 -17.85 20.49 7.75
CA LEU A 138 -17.27 19.89 6.55
C LEU A 138 -15.80 19.58 6.78
N TYR A 139 -15.33 18.48 6.20
CA TYR A 139 -13.94 18.05 6.21
C TYR A 139 -13.46 17.81 4.79
N THR A 140 -12.20 18.14 4.52
CA THR A 140 -11.58 17.85 3.22
C THR A 140 -11.16 16.38 3.16
N LEU A 141 -11.62 15.68 2.12
CA LEU A 141 -11.26 14.28 1.82
C LEU A 141 -10.19 14.16 0.71
N LEU A 142 -9.67 15.30 0.25
CA LEU A 142 -8.65 15.40 -0.79
C LEU A 142 -7.26 15.53 -0.18
N PRO A 143 -6.20 15.14 -0.93
CA PRO A 143 -4.82 15.41 -0.53
C PRO A 143 -4.63 16.85 -0.08
N LEU A 144 -4.15 17.01 1.16
CA LEU A 144 -4.02 18.32 1.77
C LEU A 144 -2.86 19.07 1.13
N LYS A 145 -3.16 20.23 0.53
CA LYS A 145 -2.15 21.20 0.11
C LYS A 145 -1.82 22.14 1.27
N SER A 146 -0.62 22.70 1.24
CA SER A 146 -0.25 23.74 2.21
C SER A 146 -1.23 24.91 2.15
N GLY A 147 -1.74 25.33 3.32
CA GLY A 147 -2.74 26.40 3.44
C GLY A 147 -4.18 25.99 3.11
N GLU A 148 -4.44 24.73 2.78
CA GLU A 148 -5.78 24.26 2.45
C GLU A 148 -6.66 24.10 3.69
N LYS A 149 -7.96 24.40 3.55
CA LYS A 149 -8.90 24.31 4.67
C LYS A 149 -9.16 22.84 4.99
N ILE A 150 -8.79 22.43 6.20
CA ILE A 150 -8.99 21.07 6.69
C ILE A 150 -10.43 20.83 7.20
N ALA A 151 -11.05 21.86 7.77
CA ALA A 151 -12.42 21.81 8.26
C ALA A 151 -13.06 23.21 8.27
N SER A 152 -14.38 23.25 8.16
CA SER A 152 -15.18 24.48 8.35
C SER A 152 -16.48 24.18 9.09
N PHE A 153 -17.01 25.15 9.83
CA PHE A 153 -18.32 25.10 10.46
C PHE A 153 -18.95 26.50 10.52
N CYS A 154 -20.26 26.57 10.64
CA CYS A 154 -21.04 27.81 10.81
C CYS A 154 -21.73 27.82 12.17
N ILE A 155 -21.91 29.03 12.73
CA ILE A 155 -22.62 29.26 14.00
C ILE A 155 -23.61 30.40 13.83
N ASP A 156 -24.84 30.18 14.27
CA ASP A 156 -25.90 31.18 14.28
C ASP A 156 -26.57 31.25 15.66
N PRO A 157 -26.62 32.44 16.32
CA PRO A 157 -26.03 33.72 15.91
C PRO A 157 -24.49 33.76 15.97
N PRO A 158 -23.82 34.68 15.23
CA PRO A 158 -22.36 34.76 15.19
C PRO A 158 -21.75 35.02 16.57
N GLN A 159 -20.77 34.20 16.95
CA GLN A 159 -20.02 34.35 18.21
C GLN A 159 -18.56 34.63 17.91
N LEU A 160 -18.10 35.85 18.24
CA LEU A 160 -16.70 36.27 18.07
C LEU A 160 -15.72 35.55 19.00
N LYS A 161 -16.19 35.04 20.14
CA LYS A 161 -15.39 34.36 21.16
C LYS A 161 -16.00 33.00 21.47
N LEU A 162 -15.82 32.06 20.54
CA LEU A 162 -16.18 30.67 20.72
C LEU A 162 -14.94 29.88 21.14
N ASP A 163 -15.02 29.25 22.31
CA ASP A 163 -14.02 28.26 22.70
C ASP A 163 -14.43 26.88 22.13
N TYR A 164 -13.48 26.24 21.46
CA TYR A 164 -13.69 24.93 20.83
C TYR A 164 -12.46 24.05 20.99
N LYS A 165 -12.72 22.77 21.22
CA LYS A 165 -11.73 21.69 21.18
C LYS A 165 -11.86 20.95 19.87
N HIS A 166 -10.73 20.59 19.28
CA HIS A 166 -10.69 19.78 18.08
C HIS A 166 -9.70 18.62 18.25
N GLU A 167 -10.07 17.48 17.71
CA GLU A 167 -9.22 16.30 17.60
C GLU A 167 -9.33 15.82 16.14
N ILE A 168 -8.23 15.83 15.41
CA ILE A 168 -8.19 15.48 13.99
C ILE A 168 -7.12 14.40 13.82
N SER A 169 -7.52 13.25 13.30
CA SER A 169 -6.61 12.19 12.87
C SER A 169 -6.41 12.30 11.37
N MET A 170 -5.16 12.26 10.90
CA MET A 170 -4.82 12.30 9.49
C MET A 170 -4.22 10.97 9.03
N ALA A 171 -4.59 10.51 7.83
CA ALA A 171 -3.97 9.36 7.19
C ALA A 171 -2.84 9.79 6.25
N ILE A 172 -1.77 8.97 6.24
CA ILE A 172 -0.69 9.04 5.26
C ILE A 172 -1.10 8.14 4.09
N SER A 173 -0.96 8.65 2.87
CA SER A 173 -1.26 7.92 1.66
C SER A 173 -0.07 7.85 0.74
N ILE A 174 -0.09 6.86 -0.14
CA ILE A 174 0.91 6.63 -1.17
C ILE A 174 0.25 6.67 -2.55
N THR A 175 0.95 7.24 -3.52
CA THR A 175 0.50 7.28 -4.91
C THR A 175 0.78 5.95 -5.60
N HIS A 176 -0.15 5.50 -6.45
CA HIS A 176 0.00 4.29 -7.26
C HIS A 176 -0.73 4.45 -8.60
N ALA A 177 -0.53 3.49 -9.51
CA ALA A 177 -1.26 3.45 -10.78
C ALA A 177 -2.77 3.47 -10.53
N VAL A 178 -3.52 4.13 -11.42
CA VAL A 178 -4.97 4.24 -11.30
C VAL A 178 -5.61 2.87 -11.49
N GLY A 179 -6.36 2.42 -10.48
CA GLY A 179 -7.12 1.18 -10.52
C GLY A 179 -8.55 1.37 -11.04
N PRO A 180 -9.40 0.32 -10.96
CA PRO A 180 -10.80 0.39 -11.36
C PRO A 180 -11.64 1.45 -10.62
N SER A 181 -11.24 1.85 -9.41
CA SER A 181 -11.90 2.96 -8.69
C SER A 181 -11.68 4.34 -9.33
N GLY A 182 -10.74 4.46 -10.28
CA GLY A 182 -10.34 5.75 -10.84
C GLY A 182 -9.41 6.57 -9.92
N VAL A 183 -9.07 6.05 -8.74
CA VAL A 183 -8.21 6.74 -7.75
C VAL A 183 -6.76 6.24 -7.87
N GLY A 184 -5.81 7.17 -7.92
CA GLY A 184 -4.37 6.92 -8.06
C GLY A 184 -3.60 7.00 -6.72
N TRP A 185 -4.29 6.78 -5.62
CA TRP A 185 -3.75 6.90 -4.27
C TRP A 185 -4.59 6.13 -3.29
N SER A 186 -3.96 5.67 -2.20
CA SER A 186 -4.66 4.99 -1.11
C SER A 186 -3.91 5.24 0.20
N SER A 187 -4.63 5.09 1.32
CA SER A 187 -4.05 5.05 2.66
C SER A 187 -2.93 4.01 2.70
N LEU A 188 -1.77 4.40 3.24
CA LEU A 188 -0.62 3.52 3.40
C LEU A 188 -0.95 2.34 4.31
N ALA A 189 -1.69 2.57 5.40
CA ALA A 189 -2.07 1.53 6.35
C ALA A 189 -2.94 0.47 5.67
N ASP A 190 -4.00 0.89 4.98
CA ASP A 190 -4.92 -0.03 4.29
C ASP A 190 -4.19 -0.83 3.20
N LEU A 191 -3.31 -0.17 2.43
CA LEU A 191 -2.52 -0.86 1.41
C LEU A 191 -1.57 -1.90 2.02
N LEU A 192 -0.90 -1.58 3.11
CA LEU A 192 -0.03 -2.55 3.78
C LEU A 192 -0.82 -3.76 4.29
N ASP A 193 -2.02 -3.54 4.85
CA ASP A 193 -2.90 -4.63 5.27
C ASP A 193 -3.32 -5.52 4.09
N TYR A 194 -3.70 -4.91 2.95
CA TYR A 194 -4.01 -5.67 1.73
C TYR A 194 -2.82 -6.45 1.21
N PHE A 195 -1.62 -5.85 1.19
CA PHE A 195 -0.41 -6.53 0.71
C PHE A 195 0.01 -7.67 1.64
N ILE A 196 -0.04 -7.47 2.96
CA ILE A 196 0.26 -8.50 3.94
C ILE A 196 -0.73 -9.67 3.79
N ALA A 197 -2.02 -9.39 3.65
CA ALA A 197 -3.04 -10.40 3.45
C ALA A 197 -2.81 -11.20 2.15
N GLU A 198 -2.49 -10.52 1.05
CA GLU A 198 -2.25 -11.16 -0.25
C GLU A 198 -0.98 -12.02 -0.23
N VAL A 199 0.14 -11.52 0.30
CA VAL A 199 1.38 -12.30 0.44
C VAL A 199 1.17 -13.51 1.34
N SER A 200 0.46 -13.35 2.45
CA SER A 200 0.13 -14.45 3.35
C SER A 200 -0.71 -15.51 2.66
N LEU A 201 -1.69 -15.10 1.86
CA LEU A 201 -2.54 -16.01 1.10
C LEU A 201 -1.74 -16.79 0.05
N VAL A 202 -0.82 -16.13 -0.67
CA VAL A 202 0.10 -16.79 -1.62
C VAL A 202 0.89 -17.89 -0.92
N ILE A 203 1.56 -17.55 0.18
CA ILE A 203 2.42 -18.48 0.92
C ILE A 203 1.60 -19.67 1.43
N ASN A 204 0.42 -19.43 2.00
CA ASN A 204 -0.40 -20.48 2.60
C ASN A 204 -1.11 -21.39 1.57
N THR A 205 -1.30 -20.93 0.33
CA THR A 205 -2.04 -21.69 -0.70
C THR A 205 -1.13 -22.49 -1.63
N VAL A 206 0.11 -22.02 -1.82
CA VAL A 206 1.08 -22.63 -2.73
C VAL A 206 1.79 -23.83 -2.10
N VAL A 207 1.97 -23.84 -0.77
CA VAL A 207 2.48 -24.99 0.01
C VAL A 207 1.44 -26.11 0.04
#